data_AF-A0A0Q1FRY6-F1
#
_entry.id   AF-A0A0Q1FRY6-F1
#
_cell.length_a   1.000
_cell.length_b   1.000
_cell.length_c   1.000
_cell.angle_alpha   90.00
_cell.angle_beta   90.00
_cell.angle_gamma   90.00
#
_symmetry.space_group_name_H-M   'P 1'
#
loop_
_entity.id
_entity.type
_entity.pdbx_description
1 polymer ?
#
loop_
_entity_poly.entity_id
_entity_poly.type
_entity_poly.pdbx_seq_one_letter_code
_entity_poly.pdbx_strand_id
1 'polypeptide(L)'
;GTLQEKIYSLNKKKYTEFLPLKLHKILIYLKYFVLAVTLSKAILLIQYSYFKICPVLLISFFSRIALPGIVFLVVFMILSLLIERFWCRYLCPYGALMNIFQLAGKLSGIKRQKIIRNLPESINCKNCLNYCPMGIELGGNNIIESVECIHCLKCVRVCLKSDPACIKCIYKDNL
;
A
#
# COMPACT_ATOMS: atom_id res chain seq x y z
N GLY A 1 -1.66 8.57 -11.07
CA GLY A 1 -0.29 8.84 -10.59
C GLY A 1 0.75 8.51 -11.66
N THR A 2 0.59 9.06 -12.85
CA THR A 2 1.43 8.78 -14.03
C THR A 2 2.86 9.27 -13.86
N LEU A 3 3.10 10.36 -13.13
CA LEU A 3 4.45 10.90 -12.90
C LEU A 3 5.29 9.98 -12.02
N GLN A 4 4.79 9.56 -10.86
CA GLN A 4 5.52 8.62 -9.99
C GLN A 4 5.74 7.27 -10.66
N GLU A 5 4.76 6.76 -11.41
CA GLU A 5 4.93 5.49 -12.15
C GLU A 5 5.95 5.62 -13.29
N LYS A 6 6.02 6.77 -13.95
CA LYS A 6 7.02 7.04 -15.00
C LYS A 6 8.42 7.21 -14.43
N ILE A 7 8.58 7.94 -13.33
CA ILE A 7 9.84 8.10 -12.60
C ILE A 7 10.34 6.74 -12.09
N TYR A 8 9.45 5.92 -11.51
CA TYR A 8 9.84 4.60 -11.01
C TYR A 8 10.11 3.60 -12.15
N SER A 9 9.42 3.70 -13.28
CA SER A 9 9.73 2.85 -14.44
C SER A 9 11.15 3.05 -15.00
N LEU A 10 11.78 4.20 -14.72
CA LEU A 10 13.17 4.50 -15.06
C LEU A 10 14.17 3.96 -14.01
N ASN A 11 13.73 3.70 -12.78
CA ASN A 11 14.58 3.24 -11.68
C ASN A 11 14.35 1.73 -11.46
N LYS A 12 15.15 0.88 -12.13
CA LYS A 12 15.04 -0.59 -12.13
C LYS A 12 15.33 -1.29 -10.78
N LYS A 13 15.47 -0.57 -9.66
CA LYS A 13 15.84 -1.18 -8.38
C LYS A 13 14.71 -2.08 -7.85
N LYS A 14 15.05 -3.32 -7.52
CA LYS A 14 14.11 -4.39 -7.16
C LYS A 14 13.69 -4.23 -5.70
N TYR A 15 12.37 -4.29 -5.47
CA TYR A 15 11.74 -4.12 -4.16
C TYR A 15 12.31 -5.04 -3.05
N THR A 16 12.70 -6.27 -3.41
CA THR A 16 13.26 -7.28 -2.49
C THR A 16 14.65 -6.95 -1.95
N GLU A 17 15.39 -6.05 -2.59
CA GLU A 17 16.77 -5.73 -2.21
C GLU A 17 16.83 -4.63 -1.13
N PHE A 18 15.79 -3.79 -1.04
CA PHE A 18 15.81 -2.60 -0.19
C PHE A 18 15.14 -2.79 1.18
N LEU A 19 14.28 -3.79 1.38
CA LEU A 19 13.51 -3.91 2.63
C LEU A 19 13.39 -5.37 3.14
N PRO A 20 13.89 -5.68 4.36
CA PRO A 20 13.72 -7.01 4.94
C PRO A 20 12.24 -7.25 5.32
N LEU A 21 11.76 -8.47 5.08
CA LEU A 21 10.35 -8.90 5.25
C LEU A 21 9.77 -8.56 6.64
N LYS A 22 10.59 -8.63 7.69
CA LYS A 22 10.17 -8.28 9.07
C LYS A 22 9.83 -6.80 9.21
N LEU A 23 10.63 -5.93 8.60
CA LEU A 23 10.44 -4.48 8.65
C LEU A 23 9.22 -4.07 7.82
N HIS A 24 8.95 -4.76 6.72
CA HIS A 24 7.75 -4.57 5.91
C HIS A 24 6.46 -4.80 6.71
N LYS A 25 6.37 -5.89 7.47
CA LYS A 25 5.21 -6.20 8.34
C LYS A 25 5.00 -5.14 9.43
N ILE A 26 6.07 -4.69 10.06
CA ILE A 26 6.03 -3.63 11.08
C ILE A 26 5.52 -2.31 10.48
N LEU A 27 6.06 -1.89 9.33
CA LEU A 27 5.64 -0.66 8.66
C LEU A 27 4.18 -0.71 8.21
N ILE A 28 3.65 -1.88 7.81
CA ILE A 28 2.22 -2.03 7.52
C ILE A 28 1.38 -1.76 8.76
N TYR A 29 1.82 -2.16 9.95
CA TYR A 29 1.07 -1.94 11.18
C TYR A 29 0.88 -0.44 11.49
N LEU A 30 1.81 0.41 11.04
CA LEU A 30 1.76 1.86 11.21
C LEU A 30 0.46 2.48 10.67
N LYS A 31 -0.11 1.97 9.57
CA LYS A 31 -1.37 2.50 9.02
C LYS A 31 -2.56 2.26 9.95
N TYR A 32 -2.55 1.13 10.68
CA TYR A 32 -3.58 0.81 11.65
C TYR A 32 -3.43 1.64 12.92
N PHE A 33 -2.19 1.96 13.30
CA PHE A 33 -1.92 2.94 14.35
C PHE A 33 -2.47 4.33 13.97
N VAL A 34 -2.19 4.80 12.74
CA VAL A 34 -2.76 6.06 12.24
C VAL A 34 -4.28 6.02 12.23
N LEU A 35 -4.90 4.92 11.76
CA LEU A 35 -6.34 4.74 11.79
C LEU A 35 -6.89 4.81 13.24
N ALA A 36 -6.28 4.11 14.20
CA ALA A 36 -6.69 4.13 15.59
C ALA A 36 -6.55 5.53 16.22
N VAL A 37 -5.48 6.26 15.91
CA VAL A 37 -5.31 7.66 16.34
C VAL A 37 -6.37 8.55 15.70
N THR A 38 -6.63 8.43 14.39
CA THR A 38 -7.66 9.25 13.73
C THR A 38 -9.07 8.96 14.25
N LEU A 39 -9.41 7.69 14.49
CA LEU A 39 -10.70 7.29 15.05
C LEU A 39 -10.83 7.71 16.52
N SER A 40 -9.79 7.55 17.34
CA SER A 40 -9.83 8.01 18.74
C SER A 40 -10.00 9.52 18.81
N LYS A 41 -9.31 10.30 17.95
CA LYS A 41 -9.49 11.75 17.84
C LYS A 41 -10.89 12.13 17.35
N ALA A 42 -11.47 11.36 16.42
CA ALA A 42 -12.83 11.56 15.94
C ALA A 42 -13.88 11.27 17.03
N ILE A 43 -13.70 10.20 17.81
CA ILE A 43 -14.58 9.83 18.93
C ILE A 43 -14.45 10.84 20.09
N LEU A 44 -13.24 11.36 20.36
CA LEU A 44 -12.94 12.27 21.47
C LEU A 44 -13.24 13.76 21.18
N LEU A 45 -14.11 14.10 20.20
CA LEU A 45 -14.59 15.46 19.93
C LEU A 45 -13.50 16.55 19.82
N ILE A 46 -12.28 16.21 19.37
CA ILE A 46 -11.25 17.25 19.23
C ILE A 46 -11.64 18.31 18.19
N GLN A 47 -12.55 18.01 17.25
CA GLN A 47 -13.10 19.02 16.33
C GLN A 47 -14.18 19.95 16.94
N TYR A 48 -14.82 19.60 18.05
CA TYR A 48 -15.85 20.44 18.67
C TYR A 48 -15.27 21.62 19.47
N SER A 49 -13.98 21.57 19.82
CA SER A 49 -13.24 22.72 20.37
C SER A 49 -12.65 23.64 19.30
N TYR A 50 -12.29 23.14 18.11
CA TYR A 50 -11.65 23.98 17.09
C TYR A 50 -12.61 24.97 16.40
N PHE A 51 -13.91 24.69 16.34
CA PHE A 51 -14.89 25.61 15.76
C PHE A 51 -15.29 26.79 16.66
N LYS A 52 -14.91 26.79 17.95
CA LYS A 52 -15.20 27.90 18.89
C LYS A 52 -14.00 28.80 19.22
N ILE A 53 -12.79 28.46 18.80
CA ILE A 53 -11.57 29.10 19.30
C ILE A 53 -10.85 29.83 18.17
N CYS A 54 -11.26 31.09 17.96
CA CYS A 54 -10.51 32.24 17.45
C CYS A 54 -9.40 32.01 16.37
N PRO A 55 -9.55 32.56 15.14
CA PRO A 55 -8.55 32.48 14.05
C PRO A 55 -7.17 33.11 14.34
N VAL A 56 -7.00 33.79 15.48
CA VAL A 56 -5.75 34.44 15.91
C VAL A 56 -4.76 33.47 16.59
N LEU A 57 -5.24 32.42 17.27
CA LEU A 57 -4.35 31.45 17.95
C LEU A 57 -3.68 30.48 16.95
N LEU A 58 -4.32 30.26 15.80
CA LEU A 58 -3.80 29.45 14.70
C LEU A 58 -2.49 30.04 14.13
N ILE A 59 -2.37 31.37 14.05
CA ILE A 59 -1.17 32.09 13.60
C ILE A 59 0.01 31.89 14.59
N SER A 60 -0.25 31.84 15.90
CA SER A 60 0.80 31.70 16.93
C SER A 60 1.35 30.27 17.02
N PHE A 61 0.51 29.26 16.77
CA PHE A 61 0.94 27.86 16.66
C PHE A 61 1.50 27.49 15.28
N PHE A 62 1.29 28.34 14.25
CA PHE A 62 1.74 28.09 12.89
C PHE A 62 3.24 27.84 12.83
N SER A 63 4.06 28.63 13.54
CA SER A 63 5.52 28.45 13.53
C SER A 63 5.96 27.14 14.22
N ARG A 64 5.25 26.69 15.27
CA ARG A 64 5.54 25.42 15.98
C ARG A 64 5.08 24.18 15.22
N ILE A 65 4.05 24.27 14.37
CA ILE A 65 3.53 23.17 13.56
C ILE A 65 4.15 23.14 12.17
N ALA A 66 4.51 24.31 11.61
CA ALA A 66 5.12 24.43 10.29
C ALA A 66 6.47 23.72 10.22
N LEU A 67 7.33 23.87 11.23
CA LEU A 67 8.63 23.17 11.26
C LEU A 67 8.50 21.63 11.20
N PRO A 68 7.77 20.96 12.12
CA PRO A 68 7.59 19.51 12.03
C PRO A 68 6.79 19.09 10.78
N GLY A 69 5.85 19.91 10.31
CA GLY A 69 5.11 19.67 9.08
C GLY A 69 5.99 19.68 7.83
N ILE A 70 6.89 20.67 7.71
CA ILE A 70 7.84 20.78 6.60
C ILE A 70 8.86 19.64 6.66
N VAL A 71 9.42 19.35 7.84
CA VAL A 71 10.34 18.21 8.02
C VAL A 71 9.67 16.91 7.63
N PHE A 72 8.44 16.69 8.08
CA PHE A 72 7.65 15.51 7.71
C PHE A 72 7.40 15.44 6.20
N LEU A 73 7.05 16.56 5.56
CA LEU A 73 6.84 16.63 4.11
C LEU A 73 8.12 16.29 3.34
N VAL A 74 9.26 16.85 3.73
CA VAL A 74 10.56 16.57 3.09
C VAL A 74 10.94 15.10 3.24
N VAL A 75 10.86 14.55 4.46
CA VAL A 75 11.14 13.13 4.71
C VAL A 75 10.18 12.25 3.91
N PHE A 76 8.89 12.57 3.91
CA PHE A 76 7.87 11.85 3.16
C PHE A 76 8.13 11.90 1.65
N MET A 77 8.57 13.04 1.12
CA MET A 77 8.90 13.20 -0.30
C MET A 77 10.08 12.32 -0.70
N ILE A 78 11.13 12.29 0.13
CA ILE A 78 12.29 11.40 -0.07
C ILE A 78 11.86 9.92 -0.02
N LEU A 79 11.09 9.52 1.00
CA LEU A 79 10.60 8.15 1.13
C LEU A 79 9.67 7.74 -0.02
N SER A 80 8.85 8.67 -0.51
CA SER A 80 7.95 8.43 -1.63
C SER A 80 8.66 8.30 -2.98
N LEU A 81 9.92 8.74 -3.08
CA LEU A 81 10.77 8.49 -4.26
C LEU A 81 11.46 7.12 -4.19
N LEU A 82 11.78 6.67 -2.98
CA LEU A 82 12.42 5.37 -2.74
C LEU A 82 11.42 4.20 -2.83
N ILE A 83 10.19 4.40 -2.34
CA ILE A 83 9.16 3.35 -2.25
C ILE A 83 7.92 3.76 -3.04
N GLU A 84 7.54 2.95 -4.04
CA GLU A 84 6.28 3.16 -4.76
C GLU A 84 5.10 3.19 -3.79
N ARG A 85 4.28 4.25 -3.86
CA ARG A 85 3.03 4.40 -3.10
C ARG A 85 3.20 4.23 -1.57
N PHE A 86 4.30 4.74 -1.02
CA PHE A 86 4.60 4.71 0.43
C PHE A 86 3.40 5.12 1.30
N TRP A 87 2.73 6.23 0.97
CA TRP A 87 1.56 6.73 1.71
C TRP A 87 0.43 5.71 1.79
N CYS A 88 -0.01 5.22 0.63
CA CYS A 88 -1.11 4.26 0.54
C CYS A 88 -0.81 2.97 1.30
N ARG A 89 0.47 2.59 1.36
CA ARG A 89 0.92 1.33 1.96
C ARG A 89 1.04 1.39 3.48
N TYR A 90 1.51 2.51 4.03
CA TYR A 90 1.94 2.57 5.43
C TYR A 90 1.29 3.65 6.28
N LEU A 91 0.80 4.74 5.68
CA LEU A 91 0.26 5.87 6.45
C LEU A 91 -1.24 6.08 6.23
N CYS A 92 -1.79 5.60 5.11
CA CYS A 92 -3.15 5.92 4.72
C CYS A 92 -4.18 5.19 5.60
N PRO A 93 -4.98 5.92 6.41
CA PRO A 93 -6.03 5.31 7.24
C PRO A 93 -7.12 4.69 6.36
N TYR A 94 -7.42 5.27 5.19
CA TYR A 94 -8.36 4.70 4.24
C TYR A 94 -7.88 3.36 3.68
N GLY A 95 -6.57 3.19 3.47
CA GLY A 95 -5.99 1.91 3.07
C GLY A 95 -6.14 0.84 4.16
N ALA A 96 -6.02 1.23 5.44
CA ALA A 96 -6.28 0.34 6.57
C ALA A 96 -7.75 -0.09 6.60
N LEU A 97 -8.67 0.86 6.42
CA LEU A 97 -10.10 0.62 6.40
C LEU A 97 -10.50 -0.32 5.26
N MET A 98 -9.96 -0.11 4.05
CA MET A 98 -10.18 -0.99 2.90
C MET A 98 -9.72 -2.42 3.15
N ASN A 99 -8.58 -2.62 3.84
CA ASN A 99 -8.13 -3.95 4.24
C ASN A 99 -9.11 -4.60 5.22
N ILE A 100 -9.65 -3.84 6.18
CA ILE A 100 -10.64 -4.33 7.15
C ILE A 100 -11.93 -4.72 6.43
N PHE A 101 -12.44 -3.89 5.52
CA PHE A 101 -13.62 -4.21 4.70
C PHE A 101 -13.39 -5.45 3.83
N GLN A 102 -12.19 -5.64 3.27
CA GLN A 102 -11.85 -6.85 2.53
C GLN A 102 -11.87 -8.10 3.41
N LEU A 103 -11.36 -8.01 4.64
CA LEU A 103 -11.40 -9.11 5.59
C LEU A 103 -12.85 -9.42 6.01
N ALA A 104 -13.65 -8.39 6.28
CA ALA A 104 -15.07 -8.52 6.60
C ALA A 104 -15.86 -9.16 5.44
N GLY A 105 -15.61 -8.74 4.20
CA GLY A 105 -16.22 -9.34 3.02
C GLY A 105 -15.83 -10.81 2.84
N LYS A 106 -14.58 -11.18 3.12
CA LYS A 106 -14.12 -12.57 3.10
C LYS A 106 -14.85 -13.42 4.15
N LEU A 107 -15.03 -12.90 5.37
CA LEU A 107 -15.80 -13.56 6.43
C LEU A 107 -17.29 -13.69 6.07
N SER A 108 -17.86 -12.67 5.42
CA SER A 108 -19.25 -12.65 4.97
C SER A 108 -19.52 -13.51 3.71
N GLY A 109 -18.53 -14.24 3.21
CA GLY A 109 -18.70 -15.10 2.02
C GLY A 109 -18.69 -14.37 0.68
N ILE A 110 -18.34 -13.09 0.64
CA ILE A 110 -18.26 -12.32 -0.61
C ILE A 110 -17.02 -12.79 -1.37
N LYS A 111 -17.26 -13.50 -2.49
CA LYS A 111 -16.19 -13.99 -3.35
C LYS A 111 -15.53 -12.82 -4.09
N ARG A 112 -14.25 -12.62 -3.78
CA ARG A 112 -13.40 -11.63 -4.45
C ARG A 112 -12.72 -12.24 -5.68
N GLN A 113 -12.46 -11.43 -6.70
CA GLN A 113 -11.63 -11.84 -7.83
C GLN A 113 -10.24 -12.25 -7.34
N LYS A 114 -9.81 -13.47 -7.68
CA LYS A 114 -8.50 -13.99 -7.32
C LYS A 114 -7.60 -13.98 -8.54
N ILE A 115 -6.38 -13.48 -8.37
CA ILE A 115 -5.36 -13.59 -9.42
C ILE A 115 -4.69 -14.95 -9.22
N ILE A 116 -4.86 -15.85 -10.18
CA ILE A 116 -4.30 -17.19 -10.14
C ILE A 116 -3.09 -17.23 -11.08
N ARG A 117 -1.96 -17.63 -10.53
CA ARG A 117 -0.72 -17.87 -11.25
C ARG A 117 -0.70 -19.35 -11.63
N ASN A 118 -0.58 -19.65 -12.91
CA ASN A 118 -0.42 -21.02 -13.35
C ASN A 118 1.07 -21.31 -13.54
N LEU A 119 1.79 -21.48 -12.43
CA LEU A 119 3.21 -21.78 -12.45
C LEU A 119 3.44 -23.28 -12.18
N PRO A 120 4.32 -23.94 -12.96
CA PRO A 120 4.87 -25.23 -12.56
C PRO A 120 5.59 -25.05 -11.22
N GLU A 121 5.43 -26.00 -10.30
CA GLU A 121 6.08 -25.99 -8.97
C GLU A 121 7.61 -25.82 -9.06
N SER A 122 8.21 -26.16 -10.21
CA SER A 122 9.64 -26.05 -10.49
C SER A 122 10.14 -24.63 -10.83
N ILE A 123 9.26 -23.67 -11.11
CA ILE A 123 9.65 -22.32 -11.55
C ILE A 123 9.38 -21.31 -10.45
N ASN A 124 10.44 -20.75 -9.86
CA ASN A 124 10.31 -19.75 -8.81
C ASN A 124 10.27 -18.31 -9.40
N CYS A 125 9.25 -18.00 -10.22
CA CYS A 125 9.15 -16.69 -10.88
C CYS A 125 8.79 -15.57 -9.88
N LYS A 126 9.71 -14.64 -9.65
CA LYS A 126 9.55 -13.50 -8.73
C LYS A 126 9.15 -12.18 -9.44
N ASN A 127 8.82 -12.20 -10.72
CA ASN A 127 8.45 -10.97 -11.46
C ASN A 127 7.20 -10.28 -10.89
N CYS A 128 6.16 -11.04 -10.52
CA CYS A 128 4.97 -10.46 -9.91
C CYS A 128 5.29 -9.73 -8.58
N LEU A 129 6.26 -10.23 -7.81
CA LEU A 129 6.72 -9.59 -6.57
C LEU A 129 7.46 -8.28 -6.86
N ASN A 130 8.35 -8.29 -7.86
CA ASN A 130 9.17 -7.13 -8.23
C ASN A 130 8.36 -5.96 -8.79
N TYR A 131 7.26 -6.25 -9.50
CA TYR A 131 6.40 -5.24 -10.12
C TYR A 131 5.13 -4.93 -9.30
N CYS A 132 4.97 -5.52 -8.12
CA CYS A 132 3.83 -5.23 -7.25
C CYS A 132 4.08 -3.89 -6.51
N PRO A 133 3.29 -2.84 -6.78
CA PRO A 133 3.46 -1.54 -6.09
C PRO A 133 3.09 -1.62 -4.61
N MET A 134 2.35 -2.66 -4.20
CA MET A 134 2.00 -2.92 -2.79
C MET A 134 2.98 -3.90 -2.13
N GLY A 135 3.95 -4.43 -2.88
CA GLY A 135 4.95 -5.42 -2.49
C GLY A 135 4.37 -6.53 -1.62
N ILE A 136 3.41 -7.26 -2.17
CA ILE A 136 2.73 -8.38 -1.53
C ILE A 136 3.66 -9.59 -1.54
N GLU A 137 3.90 -10.19 -0.38
CA GLU A 137 4.63 -11.46 -0.30
C GLU A 137 3.75 -12.59 -0.84
N LEU A 138 4.22 -13.22 -1.93
CA LEU A 138 3.61 -14.40 -2.53
C LEU A 138 4.40 -15.61 -2.03
N GLY A 139 4.15 -16.03 -0.80
CA GLY A 139 4.82 -17.20 -0.22
C GLY A 139 4.29 -18.47 -0.87
N GLY A 140 5.01 -19.03 -1.87
CA GLY A 140 4.79 -20.35 -2.49
C GLY A 140 3.44 -20.59 -3.19
N ASN A 141 2.42 -19.79 -2.88
CA ASN A 141 1.05 -20.00 -3.28
C ASN A 141 0.81 -19.41 -4.66
N ASN A 142 0.16 -20.21 -5.49
CA ASN A 142 -0.27 -19.82 -6.82
C ASN A 142 -1.42 -18.79 -6.81
N ILE A 143 -1.98 -18.46 -5.64
CA ILE A 143 -3.13 -17.57 -5.50
C ILE A 143 -2.73 -16.33 -4.72
N ILE A 144 -3.00 -15.15 -5.29
CA ILE A 144 -2.78 -13.86 -4.63
C ILE A 144 -4.03 -13.51 -3.81
N GLU A 145 -4.02 -13.85 -2.51
CA GLU A 145 -5.15 -13.61 -1.59
C GLU A 145 -4.83 -12.63 -0.44
N SER A 146 -3.92 -11.68 -0.66
CA SER A 146 -3.61 -10.66 0.34
C SER A 146 -4.68 -9.57 0.39
N VAL A 147 -5.08 -9.14 1.60
CA VAL A 147 -5.99 -8.00 1.81
C VAL A 147 -5.34 -6.66 1.43
N GLU A 148 -4.02 -6.63 1.26
CA GLU A 148 -3.25 -5.49 0.76
C GLU A 148 -3.35 -5.32 -0.76
N CYS A 149 -3.92 -6.29 -1.48
CA CYS A 149 -4.04 -6.21 -2.93
C CYS A 149 -5.11 -5.18 -3.31
N ILE A 150 -4.74 -4.24 -4.16
CA ILE A 150 -5.67 -3.22 -4.70
C ILE A 150 -6.17 -3.56 -6.12
N HIS A 151 -5.94 -4.78 -6.61
CA HIS A 151 -6.31 -5.21 -7.97
C HIS A 151 -5.87 -4.28 -9.10
N CYS A 152 -4.66 -3.72 -9.01
CA CYS A 152 -4.12 -2.86 -10.08
C CYS A 152 -3.75 -3.62 -11.38
N LEU A 153 -3.79 -4.96 -11.37
CA LEU A 153 -3.48 -5.88 -12.48
C LEU A 153 -2.11 -5.68 -13.16
N LYS A 154 -1.19 -4.92 -12.55
CA LYS A 154 0.18 -4.73 -13.07
C LYS A 154 0.94 -6.05 -13.16
N CYS A 155 0.79 -6.93 -12.17
CA CYS A 155 1.41 -8.25 -12.15
C CYS A 155 0.97 -9.12 -13.34
N VAL A 156 -0.31 -9.10 -13.70
CA VAL A 156 -0.84 -9.85 -14.86
C VAL A 156 -0.28 -9.30 -16.17
N ARG A 157 -0.22 -7.98 -16.33
CA ARG A 157 0.37 -7.34 -17.52
C ARG A 157 1.85 -7.68 -17.72
N VAL A 158 2.64 -7.67 -16.65
CA VAL A 158 4.08 -8.01 -16.74
C VAL A 158 4.26 -9.50 -17.01
N CYS A 159 3.44 -10.35 -16.40
CA CYS A 159 3.45 -11.80 -16.62
C CYS A 159 3.22 -12.19 -18.08
N LEU A 160 2.46 -11.40 -18.86
CA LEU A 160 2.26 -11.63 -20.29
C LEU A 160 3.45 -11.17 -21.16
N LYS A 161 4.28 -10.24 -20.65
CA LYS A 161 5.35 -9.58 -21.39
C LYS A 161 6.74 -10.15 -21.09
N SER A 162 6.92 -10.82 -19.96
CA SER A 162 8.22 -11.32 -19.52
C SER A 162 8.32 -12.84 -19.70
N ASP A 163 9.43 -13.28 -20.32
CA ASP A 163 9.95 -14.62 -20.61
C ASP A 163 8.97 -15.80 -20.74
N PRO A 164 9.11 -16.69 -21.75
CA PRO A 164 8.27 -17.88 -21.93
C PRO A 164 8.29 -18.87 -20.74
N ALA A 165 9.23 -18.71 -19.80
CA ALA A 165 9.34 -19.51 -18.57
C ALA A 165 8.31 -19.14 -17.48
N CYS A 166 7.78 -17.90 -17.44
CA CYS A 166 6.70 -17.55 -16.49
C CYS A 166 5.35 -17.77 -17.17
N ILE A 167 4.83 -18.99 -17.09
CA ILE A 167 3.54 -19.36 -17.71
C ILE A 167 2.40 -18.45 -17.19
N LYS A 168 1.58 -18.04 -18.15
CA LYS A 168 0.30 -17.30 -18.10
C LYS A 168 -0.29 -17.15 -16.68
N CYS A 169 -0.25 -15.92 -16.15
CA CYS A 169 -1.11 -15.53 -15.04
C CYS A 169 -2.54 -15.40 -15.57
N ILE A 170 -3.44 -16.30 -15.16
CA ILE A 170 -4.83 -16.29 -15.60
C ILE A 170 -5.61 -15.37 -14.66
N TYR A 171 -6.11 -14.27 -15.21
CA TYR A 171 -7.12 -13.46 -14.56
C TYR A 171 -8.45 -14.22 -14.67
N LYS A 172 -8.88 -14.84 -13.58
CA LYS A 172 -10.15 -15.56 -13.54
C LYS A 172 -11.22 -14.58 -13.04
N ASP A 173 -11.95 -14.01 -13.99
CA ASP A 173 -13.24 -13.39 -13.69
C ASP A 173 -14.18 -14.48 -13.21
N ASN A 174 -14.79 -14.28 -12.04
CA ASN A 174 -15.73 -15.25 -11.48
C ASN A 174 -16.90 -15.42 -12.46
N LEU A 175 -17.10 -16.65 -12.92
CA LEU A 175 -18.44 -17.24 -13.13
C LEU A 175 -19.06 -17.53 -11.76
#